data_AF-A0A730ZQ85-F1
#
_entry.id   AF-A0A730ZQ85-F1
#
_cell.length_a   1.000
_cell.length_b   1.000
_cell.length_c   1.000
_cell.angle_alpha   90.00
_cell.angle_beta   90.00
_cell.angle_gamma   90.00
#
_symmetry.space_group_name_H-M   'P 1'
#
loop_
_entity.id
_entity.type
_entity.pdbx_description
1 polymer ?
#
loop_
_entity_poly.entity_id
_entity_poly.type
_entity_poly.pdbx_seq_one_letter_code
_entity_poly.pdbx_strand_id
1 'polypeptide(L)'
;VLGPYSGRLLDSEKTRREYEKEYGKEASNYYFATRSQERLVSAWPQGNLLSLLNSPVFTRRTAEAEARQNVSAVLVGKNINFFLTTRDVRAGEELWFDYGPDYQHFEPGEALRSTQIKEESPSPKPGLI
;
A
#
# COMPACT_ATOMS: atom_id res chain seq x y z
N VAL A 1 0.59 -11.74 -19.27
CA VAL A 1 1.29 -10.66 -18.51
C VAL A 1 0.43 -9.42 -18.60
N LEU A 2 0.14 -8.75 -17.48
CA LEU A 2 -0.70 -7.54 -17.45
C LEU A 2 0.10 -6.30 -17.84
N GLY A 3 1.34 -6.18 -17.34
CA GLY A 3 2.26 -5.11 -17.71
C GLY A 3 3.10 -4.60 -16.54
N PRO A 4 3.97 -3.62 -16.77
CA PRO A 4 4.75 -2.99 -15.72
C PRO A 4 3.90 -1.99 -14.94
N TYR A 5 3.95 -2.03 -13.61
CA TYR A 5 3.44 -0.94 -12.77
C TYR A 5 4.28 0.30 -13.00
N SER A 6 3.65 1.38 -13.45
CA SER A 6 4.36 2.58 -13.91
C SER A 6 3.91 3.83 -13.17
N GLY A 7 4.84 4.74 -12.98
CA GLY A 7 4.63 6.05 -12.40
C GLY A 7 5.96 6.76 -12.19
N ARG A 8 6.00 7.74 -11.28
CA ARG A 8 7.22 8.47 -10.96
C ARG A 8 8.17 7.61 -10.13
N LEU A 9 9.44 7.54 -10.53
CA LEU A 9 10.49 6.93 -9.72
C LEU A 9 10.89 7.89 -8.60
N LEU A 10 10.77 7.42 -7.36
CA LEU A 10 11.30 8.07 -6.16
C LEU A 10 12.59 7.33 -5.80
N ASP A 11 13.72 7.90 -6.19
CA ASP A 11 15.04 7.24 -6.17
C ASP A 11 15.82 7.42 -4.87
N SER A 12 15.30 8.24 -3.95
CA SER A 12 15.89 8.53 -2.66
C SER A 12 14.82 8.98 -1.67
N GLU A 13 15.15 8.92 -0.37
CA GLU A 13 14.28 9.48 0.67
C GLU A 13 14.05 10.99 0.49
N LYS A 14 15.06 11.73 0.01
CA LYS A 14 14.92 13.16 -0.28
C LYS A 14 13.84 13.39 -1.34
N THR A 15 13.93 12.67 -2.47
CA THR A 15 12.94 12.74 -3.56
C THR A 15 11.54 12.40 -3.05
N ARG A 16 11.42 11.35 -2.22
CA ARG A 16 10.14 10.96 -1.60
C ARG A 16 9.57 12.07 -0.71
N ARG A 17 10.38 12.67 0.16
CA ARG A 17 9.93 13.74 1.07
C ARG A 17 9.49 14.99 0.32
N GLU A 18 10.19 15.35 -0.76
CA GLU A 18 9.78 16.45 -1.64
C GLU A 18 8.45 16.12 -2.33
N TYR A 19 8.29 14.86 -2.77
CA TYR A 19 7.06 14.37 -3.37
C TYR A 19 5.85 14.48 -2.45
N GLU A 20 5.99 14.04 -1.19
CA GLU A 20 4.91 14.08 -0.19
C GLU A 20 4.56 15.51 0.23
N LYS A 21 5.48 16.48 0.10
CA LYS A 21 5.16 17.90 0.29
C LYS A 21 4.29 18.45 -0.84
N GLU A 22 4.50 17.98 -2.06
CA GLU A 22 3.77 18.41 -3.25
C GLU A 22 2.39 17.75 -3.35
N TYR A 23 2.32 16.43 -3.13
CA TYR A 23 1.13 15.62 -3.38
C TYR A 23 0.44 15.09 -2.13
N GLY A 24 0.96 15.42 -0.94
CA GLY A 24 0.49 14.88 0.33
C GLY A 24 0.98 13.46 0.61
N LYS A 25 0.80 13.02 1.86
CA LYS A 25 1.13 11.65 2.29
C LYS A 25 0.26 10.58 1.63
N GLU A 26 -0.90 10.96 1.11
CA GLU A 26 -1.83 10.06 0.38
C GLU A 26 -1.17 9.42 -0.85
N ALA A 27 -0.14 10.07 -1.43
CA ALA A 27 0.67 9.48 -2.49
C ALA A 27 1.28 8.13 -2.08
N SER A 28 1.53 7.91 -0.78
CA SER A 28 2.12 6.66 -0.27
C SER A 28 1.25 5.42 -0.46
N ASN A 29 -0.07 5.58 -0.59
CA ASN A 29 -1.00 4.48 -0.92
C ASN A 29 -0.73 3.88 -2.31
N TYR A 30 0.03 4.59 -3.15
CA TYR A 30 0.37 4.19 -4.52
C TYR A 30 1.87 3.94 -4.69
N TYR A 31 2.61 3.75 -3.59
CA TYR A 31 4.02 3.40 -3.65
C TYR A 31 4.19 1.89 -3.83
N PHE A 32 5.04 1.51 -4.77
CA PHE A 32 5.45 0.13 -4.97
C PHE A 32 6.96 0.02 -4.79
N ALA A 33 7.38 -0.86 -3.87
CA ALA A 33 8.80 -1.11 -3.61
C ALA A 33 9.51 -1.74 -4.80
N THR A 34 10.73 -1.30 -5.08
CA THR A 34 11.56 -1.92 -6.11
C THR A 34 12.55 -2.91 -5.49
N ARG A 35 13.23 -3.69 -6.34
CA ARG A 35 14.29 -4.61 -5.88
C ARG A 35 15.42 -3.88 -5.16
N SER A 36 15.63 -2.61 -5.49
CA SER A 36 16.66 -1.78 -4.86
C SER A 36 16.28 -1.32 -3.44
N GLN A 37 15.05 -1.61 -2.98
CA GLN A 37 14.44 -1.27 -1.67
C GLN A 37 14.39 0.23 -1.32
N GLU A 38 15.48 0.96 -1.48
CA GLU A 38 15.58 2.41 -1.29
C GLU A 38 14.81 3.22 -2.34
N ARG A 39 14.39 2.57 -3.43
CA ARG A 39 13.67 3.18 -4.54
C ARG A 39 12.24 2.67 -4.62
N LEU A 40 11.32 3.60 -4.84
CA LEU A 40 9.90 3.35 -4.95
C LEU A 40 9.40 3.84 -6.31
N VAL A 41 8.33 3.24 -6.82
CA VAL A 41 7.55 3.79 -7.94
C VAL A 41 6.23 4.28 -7.37
N SER A 42 5.89 5.54 -7.60
CA SER A 42 4.60 6.14 -7.23
C SER A 42 3.69 6.27 -8.45
N ALA A 43 2.53 5.63 -8.44
CA ALA A 43 1.52 5.81 -9.50
C ALA A 43 0.56 6.99 -9.26
N TRP A 44 0.71 7.72 -8.15
CA TRP A 44 -0.03 8.95 -7.89
C TRP A 44 0.80 10.18 -8.24
N PRO A 45 0.28 11.25 -8.87
CA PRO A 45 -1.03 11.31 -9.53
C PRO A 45 -0.99 10.73 -10.95
N GLN A 46 0.20 10.36 -11.44
CA GLN A 46 0.43 9.89 -12.79
C GLN A 46 0.97 8.46 -12.75
N GLY A 47 0.16 7.52 -13.22
CA GLY A 47 0.49 6.11 -13.33
C GLY A 47 -0.34 5.44 -14.40
N ASN A 48 -0.41 4.11 -14.37
CA ASN A 48 -1.27 3.34 -15.28
C ASN A 48 -2.37 2.59 -14.52
N LEU A 49 -3.25 1.90 -15.27
CA LEU A 49 -4.41 1.19 -14.72
C LEU A 49 -4.09 0.17 -13.62
N LEU A 50 -2.84 -0.30 -13.53
CA LEU A 50 -2.45 -1.27 -12.50
C LEU A 50 -2.46 -0.67 -11.09
N SER A 51 -2.47 0.67 -10.96
CA SER A 51 -2.64 1.34 -9.67
C SER A 51 -4.04 1.22 -9.08
N LEU A 52 -5.01 0.75 -9.86
CA LEU A 52 -6.40 0.56 -9.43
C LEU A 52 -6.68 -0.88 -8.95
N LEU A 53 -5.68 -1.76 -9.00
CA LEU A 53 -5.83 -3.13 -8.52
C LEU A 53 -5.93 -3.16 -7.01
N ASN A 54 -7.00 -3.76 -6.51
CA ASN A 54 -7.28 -3.81 -5.08
C ASN A 54 -6.69 -5.04 -4.41
N SER A 55 -6.45 -4.93 -3.09
CA SER A 55 -6.10 -6.07 -2.26
C SER A 55 -7.35 -6.76 -1.72
N PRO A 56 -7.49 -8.08 -1.94
CA PRO A 56 -8.63 -8.82 -1.41
C PRO A 56 -8.55 -9.00 0.11
N VAL A 57 -7.37 -8.78 0.70
CA VAL A 57 -7.07 -8.94 2.12
C VAL A 57 -6.88 -7.60 2.85
N PHE A 58 -7.23 -6.48 2.21
CA PHE A 58 -6.99 -5.13 2.73
C PHE A 58 -7.58 -4.90 4.13
N THR A 59 -8.83 -5.31 4.35
CA THR A 59 -9.50 -5.14 5.67
C THR A 59 -9.21 -6.28 6.61
N ARG A 60 -9.22 -7.51 6.10
CA ARG A 60 -9.01 -8.73 6.90
C ARG A 60 -8.44 -9.84 6.03
N ARG A 61 -7.33 -10.43 6.48
CA ARG A 61 -6.77 -11.64 5.89
C ARG A 61 -7.57 -12.86 6.35
N THR A 62 -8.18 -13.56 5.40
CA THR A 62 -8.89 -14.84 5.58
C THR A 62 -8.49 -15.79 4.45
N ALA A 63 -8.61 -17.10 4.67
CA ALA A 63 -8.31 -18.09 3.62
C ALA A 63 -9.15 -17.87 2.35
N GLU A 64 -10.40 -17.43 2.50
CA GLU A 64 -11.26 -17.09 1.37
C GLU A 64 -10.76 -15.85 0.61
N ALA A 65 -10.36 -14.79 1.33
CA ALA A 65 -9.84 -13.58 0.71
C ALA A 65 -8.50 -13.84 -0.01
N GLU A 66 -7.61 -14.63 0.59
CA GLU A 66 -6.35 -15.05 -0.05
C GLU A 66 -6.60 -15.87 -1.31
N ALA A 67 -7.59 -16.78 -1.29
CA ALA A 67 -7.95 -17.58 -2.45
C ALA A 67 -8.49 -16.76 -3.64
N ARG A 68 -8.95 -15.52 -3.41
CA ARG A 68 -9.40 -14.61 -4.48
C ARG A 68 -8.24 -14.00 -5.25
N GLN A 69 -7.04 -13.93 -4.66
CA GLN A 69 -5.87 -13.37 -5.30
C GLN A 69 -5.61 -14.07 -6.64
N ASN A 70 -5.56 -13.29 -7.72
CA ASN A 70 -5.33 -13.79 -9.07
C ASN A 70 -4.25 -13.00 -9.82
N VAL A 71 -3.62 -12.02 -9.15
CA VAL A 71 -2.48 -11.25 -9.65
C VAL A 71 -1.29 -11.38 -8.69
N SER A 72 -0.09 -11.47 -9.26
CA SER A 72 1.18 -11.38 -8.56
C SER A 72 2.11 -10.41 -9.28
N ALA A 73 3.19 -10.01 -8.61
CA ALA A 73 4.20 -9.12 -9.16
C ALA A 73 5.57 -9.82 -9.20
N VAL A 74 6.29 -9.63 -10.30
CA VAL A 74 7.70 -10.03 -10.42
C VAL A 74 8.58 -8.81 -10.62
N LEU A 75 9.70 -8.81 -9.92
CA LEU A 75 10.72 -7.77 -10.02
C LEU A 75 11.64 -8.04 -11.21
N VAL A 76 11.72 -7.09 -12.14
CA VAL A 76 12.60 -7.13 -13.31
C VAL A 76 13.62 -6.01 -13.23
N GLY A 77 14.90 -6.36 -13.27
CA GLY A 77 16.00 -5.41 -13.09
C GLY A 77 15.95 -4.74 -11.71
N LYS A 78 16.30 -3.45 -11.67
CA LYS A 78 16.41 -2.67 -10.42
C LYS A 78 15.10 -2.03 -9.96
N ASN A 79 14.24 -1.63 -10.91
CA ASN A 79 13.14 -0.70 -10.66
C ASN A 79 11.77 -1.15 -11.19
N ILE A 80 11.68 -2.27 -11.92
CA ILE A 80 10.45 -2.60 -12.67
C ILE A 80 9.68 -3.70 -11.94
N ASN A 81 8.41 -3.44 -11.67
CA ASN A 81 7.45 -4.40 -11.14
C ASN A 81 6.49 -4.81 -12.25
N PHE A 82 6.52 -6.08 -12.68
CA PHE A 82 5.61 -6.61 -13.69
C PHE A 82 4.48 -7.39 -13.04
N PHE A 83 3.26 -7.01 -13.35
CA PHE A 83 2.06 -7.69 -12.87
C PHE A 83 1.67 -8.78 -13.85
N LEU A 84 1.30 -9.93 -13.31
CA LEU A 84 0.89 -11.11 -14.06
C LEU A 84 -0.25 -11.83 -13.35
N THR A 85 -1.12 -12.45 -14.13
CA THR A 85 -2.15 -13.33 -13.59
C THR A 85 -1.53 -14.64 -13.12
N THR A 86 -1.96 -15.15 -11.98
CA THR A 86 -1.48 -16.42 -11.40
C THR A 86 -2.33 -17.62 -11.82
N ARG A 87 -3.46 -17.36 -12.46
CA ARG A 87 -4.39 -18.34 -13.04
C ARG A 87 -5.14 -17.72 -14.22
N ASP A 88 -5.95 -18.50 -14.89
CA ASP A 88 -6.91 -17.98 -15.87
C ASP A 88 -7.93 -17.07 -15.18
N VAL A 89 -8.17 -15.92 -15.80
CA VAL A 89 -9.12 -14.88 -15.34
C VAL A 89 -10.14 -14.66 -16.45
N ARG A 90 -11.43 -14.71 -16.10
CA ARG A 90 -12.51 -14.54 -17.08
C ARG A 90 -12.77 -13.06 -17.36
N ALA A 91 -13.31 -12.76 -18.53
CA ALA A 91 -13.78 -11.40 -18.83
C ALA A 91 -14.84 -10.97 -17.80
N GLY A 92 -14.66 -9.77 -17.23
CA GLY A 92 -15.53 -9.22 -16.18
C GLY A 92 -15.18 -9.68 -14.76
N GLU A 93 -14.21 -10.58 -14.59
CA GLU A 93 -13.70 -10.94 -13.26
C GLU A 93 -12.73 -9.85 -12.74
N GLU A 94 -12.84 -9.51 -11.45
CA GLU A 94 -11.96 -8.53 -10.82
C GLU A 94 -10.54 -9.08 -10.63
N LEU A 95 -9.56 -8.21 -10.84
CA LEU A 95 -8.15 -8.50 -10.63
C LEU A 95 -7.75 -8.11 -9.20
N TRP A 96 -7.23 -9.08 -8.46
CA TRP A 96 -6.91 -8.97 -7.04
C TRP A 96 -5.41 -9.17 -6.81
N PHE A 97 -4.80 -8.19 -6.16
CA PHE A 97 -3.37 -8.18 -5.85
C PHE A 97 -3.16 -7.93 -4.35
N ASP A 98 -2.58 -8.89 -3.63
CA ASP A 98 -2.20 -8.69 -2.23
C ASP A 98 -1.02 -7.72 -2.15
N TYR A 99 -1.24 -6.57 -1.49
CA TYR A 99 -0.24 -5.51 -1.31
C TYR A 99 0.96 -5.94 -0.45
N GLY A 100 0.83 -7.06 0.26
CA GLY A 100 1.87 -7.62 1.10
C GLY A 100 1.91 -6.99 2.50
N PRO A 101 2.73 -7.57 3.39
CA PRO A 101 2.76 -7.22 4.81
C PRO A 101 3.36 -5.84 5.09
N ASP A 102 4.19 -5.31 4.17
CA ASP A 102 4.87 -4.02 4.34
C ASP A 102 4.01 -2.83 3.90
N TYR A 103 2.84 -3.09 3.30
CA TYR A 103 1.92 -2.03 2.88
C TYR A 103 1.31 -1.33 4.09
N GLN A 104 1.47 -0.01 4.14
CA GLN A 104 0.90 0.85 5.17
C GLN A 104 -0.08 1.80 4.53
N HIS A 105 -1.36 1.54 4.78
CA HIS A 105 -2.41 2.42 4.32
C HIS A 105 -2.38 3.76 5.06
N PHE A 106 -2.58 4.84 4.33
CA PHE A 106 -2.76 6.17 4.88
C PHE A 106 -4.19 6.64 4.64
N GLU A 107 -4.97 6.81 5.71
CA GLU A 107 -6.23 7.54 5.68
C GLU A 107 -6.07 8.99 6.18
N PRO A 108 -6.60 9.99 5.45
CA PRO A 108 -6.71 11.35 5.94
C PRO A 108 -7.52 11.40 7.25
N GLY A 109 -6.83 11.53 8.38
CA GLY A 109 -7.43 11.57 9.73
C GLY A 109 -6.91 10.52 10.71
N GLU A 110 -6.17 9.50 10.28
CA GLU A 110 -5.52 8.54 11.20
C GLU A 110 -4.45 9.18 12.09
N ALA A 111 -3.78 10.22 11.59
CA ALA A 111 -2.87 11.04 12.36
C ALA A 111 -3.55 11.74 13.56
N LEU A 112 -4.87 12.03 13.47
CA LEU A 112 -5.64 12.66 14.54
C LEU A 112 -6.10 11.65 15.60
N ARG A 113 -6.41 10.40 15.20
CA ARG A 113 -6.84 9.33 16.12
C ARG A 113 -5.70 8.84 17.02
N SER A 114 -4.47 8.78 16.48
CA SER A 114 -3.29 8.34 17.21
C SER A 114 -2.92 9.28 18.38
N THR A 115 -3.22 10.58 18.26
CA THR A 115 -3.02 11.57 19.33
C THR A 115 -4.07 11.53 20.45
N GLN A 116 -5.22 10.88 20.23
CA GLN A 116 -6.29 10.80 21.23
C GLN A 116 -6.16 9.58 22.14
N ILE A 117 -5.41 8.55 21.74
CA ILE A 117 -5.07 7.40 22.59
C ILE A 117 -3.77 7.69 23.35
N LYS A 118 -3.76 8.78 24.13
CA LYS A 118 -2.87 8.87 25.29
C LYS A 118 -3.73 8.49 26.48
N GLU A 119 -3.66 7.22 26.87
CA GLU A 119 -4.38 6.68 28.03
C GLU A 119 -4.27 7.65 29.20
N GLU A 120 -5.41 8.17 29.64
CA GLU A 120 -5.53 8.91 30.87
C GLU A 120 -5.25 7.94 32.02
N SER A 121 -4.20 8.21 32.80
CA SER A 121 -3.80 7.39 33.95
C SER A 121 -5.00 7.18 34.88
N PRO A 122 -5.28 5.95 35.36
CA PRO A 122 -6.41 5.72 36.23
C PRO A 122 -6.23 6.47 37.56
N SER A 123 -7.23 7.29 37.89
CA SER A 123 -7.28 8.05 39.15
C SER A 123 -7.17 7.12 40.38
N PRO A 124 -6.44 7.53 41.44
CA PRO A 124 -6.23 6.69 42.60
C PRO A 124 -7.55 6.43 43.34
N LYS A 125 -7.77 5.17 43.74
CA LYS A 125 -8.98 4.75 44.48
C LYS A 125 -9.05 5.44 45.84
N PRO A 126 -10.24 5.90 46.27
CA PRO A 126 -10.41 6.46 47.60
C PRO A 126 -10.22 5.37 48.65
N GLY A 127 -9.32 5.61 49.61
CA GLY A 127 -9.09 4.73 50.75
C GLY A 127 -10.34 4.62 51.63
N LEU A 128 -10.66 3.39 52.05
CA LEU A 128 -11.59 3.15 53.15
C LEU A 128 -10.95 3.66 54.45
N ILE A 129 -11.71 4.44 55.20
CA ILE A 129 -11.50 4.73 56.63
C ILE A 129 -12.20 3.61 57.41
#